data_AF-A0A821X9D3-F1
#
_entry.id   AF-A0A821X9D3-F1
#
_cell.length_a   1.000
_cell.length_b   1.000
_cell.length_c   1.000
_cell.angle_alpha   90.00
_cell.angle_beta   90.00
_cell.angle_gamma   90.00
#
_symmetry.space_group_name_H-M   'P 1'
#
loop_
_entity.id
_entity.type
_entity.pdbx_description
1 polymer ?
#
loop_
_entity_poly.entity_id
_entity_poly.type
_entity_poly.pdbx_seq_one_letter_code
_entity_poly.pdbx_strand_id
1 'polypeptide(L)'
;MSSTSQQKSSSSIWKCPEVVSEARLRLYNSFTKKKELFVPINGNEVRWYSCGPTVYDTSHMGHARSYISFDILHRVMADYFGYDVLYCMNVTDVDDKIIKRARERHLIKTYMDDNSIAFEKILEDCQLALKHVQDIRARETDKDKQTMYDKQISAVENSLQNINTLSDVETKRKKLFTDCHDILSSYLDVNYSHSTNPLDNEVFLALARHYESEYHNDMSRLNILPPHVLTRVIEYVPEIITFL
;
A
#
# COMPACT_ATOMS: atom_id res chain seq x y z
N MET A 1 5.66 67.23 33.97
CA MET A 1 6.55 66.73 32.90
C MET A 1 7.12 65.41 33.37
N SER A 2 6.49 64.29 32.99
CA SER A 2 6.92 62.93 33.34
C SER A 2 8.05 62.49 32.41
N SER A 3 9.21 62.15 32.95
CA SER A 3 10.28 61.45 32.25
C SER A 3 10.16 59.95 32.50
N THR A 4 9.55 59.25 31.55
CA THR A 4 9.45 57.78 31.57
C THR A 4 10.80 57.18 31.15
N SER A 5 11.54 56.63 32.10
CA SER A 5 12.76 55.83 31.85
C SER A 5 12.37 54.49 31.23
N GLN A 6 12.68 54.30 29.94
CA GLN A 6 12.57 53.02 29.26
C GLN A 6 13.60 52.03 29.83
N GLN A 7 13.13 50.95 30.48
CA GLN A 7 13.96 49.80 30.80
C GLN A 7 14.30 49.05 29.50
N LYS A 8 15.56 49.11 29.07
CA LYS A 8 16.10 48.25 28.01
C LYS A 8 16.04 46.79 28.48
N SER A 9 15.39 45.93 27.70
CA SER A 9 15.36 44.49 28.01
C SER A 9 16.78 43.92 27.93
N SER A 10 17.19 43.22 28.97
CA SER A 10 18.47 42.52 29.02
C SER A 10 18.38 41.31 28.08
N SER A 11 19.02 41.38 26.92
CA SER A 11 19.23 40.22 26.07
C SER A 11 20.01 39.15 26.85
N SER A 12 19.43 37.96 27.00
CA SER A 12 20.09 36.81 27.62
C SER A 12 21.42 36.54 26.90
N ILE A 13 22.53 36.64 27.64
CA ILE A 13 23.87 36.36 27.13
C ILE A 13 23.93 34.87 26.75
N TRP A 14 24.20 34.58 25.49
CA TRP A 14 24.39 33.21 25.01
C TRP A 14 25.51 32.54 25.82
N LYS A 15 25.22 31.38 26.41
CA LYS A 15 26.20 30.53 27.09
C LYS A 15 26.51 29.34 26.20
N CYS A 16 27.79 29.12 25.92
CA CYS A 16 28.26 27.92 25.24
C CYS A 16 27.88 26.68 26.08
N PRO A 17 27.18 25.67 25.53
CA PRO A 17 26.89 24.44 26.25
C PRO A 17 28.18 23.69 26.62
N GLU A 18 28.21 23.13 27.82
CA GLU A 18 29.29 22.23 28.22
C GLU A 18 29.18 20.91 27.44
N VAL A 19 30.31 20.40 26.95
CA VAL A 19 30.37 19.10 26.27
C VAL A 19 30.16 18.01 27.33
N VAL A 20 28.94 17.51 27.44
CA VAL A 20 28.63 16.32 28.24
C VAL A 20 29.06 15.08 27.44
N SER A 21 29.45 14.00 28.14
CA SER A 21 29.92 12.71 27.60
C SER A 21 29.24 12.25 26.30
N GLU A 22 29.94 11.45 25.50
CA GLU A 22 29.45 10.87 24.23
C GLU A 22 27.96 10.50 24.25
N ALA A 23 27.24 10.98 23.24
CA ALA A 23 25.82 10.68 23.05
C ALA A 23 25.63 9.17 22.95
N ARG A 24 24.68 8.61 23.72
CA ARG A 24 24.33 7.18 23.67
C ARG A 24 22.95 7.00 23.03
N LEU A 25 22.83 6.02 22.12
CA LEU A 25 21.56 5.67 21.51
C LEU A 25 20.62 5.04 22.53
N ARG A 26 19.43 5.62 22.67
CA ARG A 26 18.33 5.04 23.46
C ARG A 26 17.10 4.87 22.59
N LEU A 27 16.58 3.64 22.53
CA LEU A 27 15.40 3.31 21.74
C LEU A 27 14.20 3.07 22.66
N TYR A 28 13.01 3.41 22.18
CA TYR A 28 11.79 3.04 22.86
C TYR A 28 11.48 1.57 22.57
N ASN A 29 11.47 0.74 23.60
CA ASN A 29 11.16 -0.67 23.48
C ASN A 29 9.66 -0.89 23.71
N SER A 30 8.94 -1.33 22.67
CA SER A 30 7.50 -1.59 22.76
C SER A 30 7.14 -2.71 23.75
N PHE A 31 8.05 -3.66 24.03
CA PHE A 31 7.82 -4.73 25.02
C PHE A 31 7.84 -4.19 26.45
N THR A 32 8.81 -3.34 26.79
CA THR A 32 8.96 -2.79 28.15
C THR A 32 8.27 -1.43 28.33
N LYS A 33 7.83 -0.81 27.22
CA LYS A 33 7.22 0.53 27.13
C LYS A 33 8.11 1.64 27.70
N LYS A 34 9.44 1.46 27.65
CA LYS A 34 10.43 2.39 28.20
C LYS A 34 11.52 2.71 27.18
N LYS A 35 12.20 3.84 27.40
CA LYS A 35 13.43 4.18 26.65
C LYS A 35 14.61 3.47 27.29
N GLU A 36 15.20 2.54 26.56
CA GLU A 36 16.30 1.70 27.03
C GLU A 36 17.59 2.04 26.30
N LEU A 37 18.73 1.78 26.93
CA LEU A 37 20.02 1.90 26.25
C LEU A 37 20.07 0.83 25.16
N PHE A 38 20.38 1.23 23.93
CA PHE A 38 20.57 0.28 22.84
C PHE A 38 21.96 -0.37 22.98
N VAL A 39 21.98 -1.70 23.07
CA VAL A 39 23.20 -2.50 23.17
C VAL A 39 23.06 -3.65 22.15
N PRO A 40 23.90 -3.68 21.09
CA PRO A 40 23.86 -4.77 20.11
C PRO A 40 24.23 -6.12 20.72
N ILE A 41 23.73 -7.20 20.14
CA ILE A 41 24.00 -8.57 20.60
C ILE A 41 25.46 -8.96 20.31
N ASN A 42 26.02 -8.52 19.19
CA ASN A 42 27.35 -8.90 18.73
C ASN A 42 28.23 -7.67 18.46
N GLY A 43 28.88 -7.14 19.50
CA GLY A 43 29.81 -6.02 19.36
C GLY A 43 29.14 -4.79 18.74
N ASN A 44 29.59 -4.40 17.54
CA ASN A 44 29.06 -3.27 16.79
C ASN A 44 28.04 -3.66 15.70
N GLU A 45 27.80 -4.96 15.49
CA GLU A 45 26.89 -5.49 14.47
C GLU A 45 25.44 -5.39 14.96
N VAL A 46 24.59 -4.78 14.14
CA VAL A 46 23.15 -4.67 14.35
C VAL A 46 22.41 -5.43 13.26
N ARG A 47 21.76 -6.53 13.63
CA ARG A 47 20.84 -7.26 12.74
C ARG A 47 19.44 -6.70 12.88
N TRP A 48 18.96 -6.07 11.83
CA TRP A 48 17.68 -5.37 11.82
C TRP A 48 16.75 -6.00 10.78
N TYR A 49 15.58 -6.46 11.22
CA TYR A 49 14.46 -6.81 10.36
C TYR A 49 13.33 -5.76 10.38
N SER A 50 12.79 -5.40 9.22
CA SER A 50 11.53 -4.64 9.12
C SER A 50 10.52 -5.35 8.22
N CYS A 51 9.23 -5.17 8.52
CA CYS A 51 8.17 -5.66 7.65
C CYS A 51 8.09 -4.82 6.37
N GLY A 52 8.22 -5.44 5.21
CA GLY A 52 7.99 -4.78 3.93
C GLY A 52 6.54 -4.87 3.45
N PRO A 53 6.29 -4.52 2.17
CA PRO A 53 4.94 -4.33 1.65
C PRO A 53 4.26 -5.65 1.27
N THR A 54 2.93 -5.65 1.29
CA THR A 54 2.12 -6.64 0.57
C THR A 54 1.83 -6.11 -0.83
N VAL A 55 2.38 -6.75 -1.85
CA VAL A 55 2.43 -6.23 -3.24
C VAL A 55 1.16 -6.54 -4.04
N TYR A 56 0.01 -6.15 -3.51
CA TYR A 56 -1.29 -6.29 -4.19
C TYR A 56 -1.83 -4.98 -4.78
N ASP A 57 -1.34 -3.84 -4.29
CA ASP A 57 -1.76 -2.51 -4.73
C ASP A 57 -0.66 -1.46 -4.52
N THR A 58 -0.90 -0.25 -5.06
CA THR A 58 -0.03 0.93 -4.95
C THR A 58 0.26 1.29 -3.49
N SER A 59 1.47 1.79 -3.23
CA SER A 59 1.86 2.20 -1.88
C SER A 59 1.25 3.56 -1.51
N HIS A 60 0.49 3.61 -0.41
CA HIS A 60 -0.09 4.86 0.08
C HIS A 60 0.85 5.63 1.03
N MET A 61 0.52 6.89 1.35
CA MET A 61 1.32 7.76 2.24
C MET A 61 1.65 7.16 3.62
N GLY A 62 0.78 6.29 4.15
CA GLY A 62 1.06 5.56 5.39
C GLY A 62 2.31 4.67 5.31
N HIS A 63 2.55 4.04 4.17
CA HIS A 63 3.75 3.23 3.91
C HIS A 63 4.97 4.14 3.81
N ALA A 64 4.87 5.22 3.02
CA ALA A 64 5.96 6.19 2.86
C ALA A 64 6.44 6.72 4.22
N ARG A 65 5.52 7.12 5.11
CA ARG A 65 5.86 7.59 6.46
C ARG A 65 6.68 6.55 7.25
N SER A 66 6.27 5.29 7.22
CA SER A 66 6.96 4.21 7.93
C SER A 66 8.36 3.97 7.38
N TYR A 67 8.51 3.83 6.06
CA TYR A 67 9.80 3.56 5.44
C TYR A 67 10.76 4.74 5.53
N ILE A 68 10.28 5.99 5.44
CA ILE A 68 11.10 7.19 5.73
C ILE A 68 11.60 7.15 7.18
N SER A 69 10.73 6.78 8.13
CA SER A 69 11.11 6.72 9.54
C SER A 69 12.20 5.68 9.78
N PHE A 70 12.09 4.51 9.15
CA PHE A 70 13.11 3.47 9.23
C PHE A 70 14.41 3.87 8.54
N ASP A 71 14.35 4.55 7.39
CA ASP A 71 15.53 5.07 6.70
C ASP A 71 16.30 6.09 7.55
N ILE A 72 15.59 7.06 8.16
CA ILE A 72 16.19 8.04 9.06
C ILE A 72 16.87 7.33 10.24
N LEU A 73 16.20 6.34 10.83
CA LEU A 73 16.77 5.57 11.93
C LEU A 73 18.02 4.78 11.50
N HIS A 74 17.98 4.15 10.32
CA HIS A 74 19.12 3.44 9.75
C HIS A 74 20.33 4.36 9.58
N ARG A 75 20.14 5.53 8.95
CA ARG A 75 21.19 6.54 8.78
C ARG A 75 21.72 7.08 10.11
N VAL A 76 20.84 7.34 11.09
CA VAL A 76 21.28 7.76 12.42
C VAL A 76 22.11 6.67 13.11
N MET A 77 21.72 5.40 12.99
CA MET A 77 22.47 4.30 13.58
C MET A 77 23.83 4.09 12.91
N ALA A 78 23.86 4.06 11.58
CA ALA A 78 25.08 3.81 10.81
C ALA A 78 26.00 5.04 10.75
N ASP A 79 25.49 6.18 10.30
CA ASP A 79 26.31 7.36 9.97
C ASP A 79 26.68 8.19 11.21
N TYR A 80 25.76 8.31 12.18
CA TYR A 80 25.98 9.14 13.38
C TYR A 80 26.55 8.33 14.55
N PHE A 81 26.02 7.15 14.84
CA PHE A 81 26.51 6.30 15.93
C PHE A 81 27.57 5.27 15.51
N GLY A 82 27.80 5.08 14.20
CA GLY A 82 28.87 4.21 13.70
C GLY A 82 28.57 2.71 13.80
N TYR A 83 27.31 2.29 13.94
CA TYR A 83 26.95 0.88 13.99
C TYR A 83 27.07 0.20 12.61
N ASP A 84 27.47 -1.07 12.59
CA ASP A 84 27.46 -1.91 11.39
C ASP A 84 26.08 -2.56 11.25
N VAL A 85 25.21 -1.98 10.42
CA VAL A 85 23.82 -2.39 10.32
C VAL A 85 23.59 -3.34 9.15
N LEU A 86 23.22 -4.58 9.46
CA LEU A 86 22.66 -5.53 8.49
C LEU A 86 21.13 -5.45 8.49
N TYR A 87 20.59 -4.72 7.52
CA TYR A 87 19.16 -4.51 7.35
C TYR A 87 18.52 -5.50 6.37
N CYS A 88 17.54 -6.26 6.85
CA CYS A 88 16.71 -7.23 6.11
C CYS A 88 15.25 -6.77 6.07
N MET A 89 14.60 -6.94 4.92
CA MET A 89 13.19 -6.63 4.72
C MET A 89 12.52 -7.72 3.88
N ASN A 90 11.30 -8.12 4.26
CA ASN A 90 10.52 -9.06 3.46
C ASN A 90 9.65 -8.34 2.41
N VAL A 91 9.19 -9.07 1.41
CA VAL A 91 8.09 -8.68 0.52
C VAL A 91 7.04 -9.78 0.61
N THR A 92 5.82 -9.40 0.94
CA THR A 92 4.70 -10.34 0.98
C THR A 92 4.11 -10.42 -0.42
N ASP A 93 4.58 -11.40 -1.20
CA ASP A 93 4.16 -11.69 -2.58
C ASP A 93 3.17 -12.86 -2.69
N VAL A 94 2.78 -13.44 -1.55
CA VAL A 94 1.75 -14.46 -1.42
C VAL A 94 0.77 -14.05 -0.32
N ASP A 95 -0.48 -13.76 -0.69
CA ASP A 95 -1.57 -13.38 0.21
C ASP A 95 -2.93 -13.54 -0.52
N ASP A 96 -4.01 -13.79 0.24
CA ASP A 96 -5.38 -13.89 -0.31
C ASP A 96 -5.78 -12.64 -1.10
N LYS A 97 -5.32 -11.45 -0.67
CA LYS A 97 -5.59 -10.19 -1.38
C LYS A 97 -4.90 -10.14 -2.74
N ILE A 98 -3.69 -10.68 -2.86
CA ILE A 98 -2.95 -10.76 -4.13
C ILE A 98 -3.70 -11.69 -5.08
N ILE A 99 -4.10 -12.88 -4.59
CA ILE A 99 -4.83 -13.87 -5.38
C ILE A 99 -6.12 -13.28 -5.93
N LYS A 100 -6.93 -12.70 -5.04
CA LYS A 100 -8.21 -12.07 -5.43
C LYS A 100 -7.98 -10.96 -6.46
N ARG A 101 -7.05 -10.04 -6.19
CA ARG A 101 -6.82 -8.88 -7.05
C ARG A 101 -6.26 -9.27 -8.42
N ALA A 102 -5.40 -10.28 -8.49
CA ALA A 102 -4.83 -10.75 -9.74
C ALA A 102 -5.91 -11.39 -10.62
N ARG A 103 -6.78 -12.23 -10.02
CA ARG A 103 -7.90 -12.88 -10.71
C ARG A 103 -8.91 -11.86 -11.23
N GLU A 104 -9.32 -10.91 -10.39
CA GLU A 104 -10.15 -9.77 -10.74
C GLU A 104 -9.63 -9.04 -11.99
N ARG A 105 -8.35 -8.64 -11.98
CA ARG A 105 -7.71 -7.94 -13.10
C ARG A 105 -7.63 -8.78 -14.36
N HIS A 106 -7.31 -10.07 -14.24
CA HIS A 106 -7.25 -10.97 -15.37
C HIS A 106 -8.63 -11.13 -16.02
N LEU A 107 -9.66 -11.41 -15.22
CA LEU A 107 -11.03 -11.61 -15.69
C LEU A 107 -11.57 -10.37 -16.40
N ILE A 108 -11.43 -9.19 -15.79
CA ILE A 108 -11.96 -7.96 -16.41
C ILE A 108 -11.17 -7.58 -17.67
N LYS A 109 -9.85 -7.80 -17.70
CA LYS A 109 -9.04 -7.55 -18.89
C LYS A 109 -9.50 -8.45 -20.05
N THR A 110 -9.62 -9.76 -19.79
CA THR A 110 -10.11 -10.72 -20.80
C THR A 110 -11.51 -10.36 -21.28
N TYR A 111 -12.41 -9.95 -20.37
CA TYR A 111 -13.76 -9.51 -20.71
C TYR A 111 -13.78 -8.22 -21.55
N MET A 112 -12.90 -7.26 -21.25
CA MET A 112 -12.80 -6.01 -21.99
C MET A 112 -12.21 -6.21 -23.40
N ASP A 113 -11.20 -7.07 -23.52
CA ASP A 113 -10.50 -7.38 -24.78
C ASP A 113 -11.34 -8.27 -25.72
N ASP A 114 -12.35 -8.98 -25.19
CA ASP A 114 -13.26 -9.81 -25.98
C ASP A 114 -14.31 -8.96 -26.74
N ASN A 115 -14.01 -8.68 -28.00
CA ASN A 115 -14.90 -7.97 -28.92
C ASN A 115 -16.10 -8.79 -29.38
N SER A 116 -16.16 -10.10 -29.09
CA SER A 116 -17.32 -10.94 -29.41
C SER A 116 -18.51 -10.69 -28.48
N ILE A 117 -18.27 -10.10 -27.31
CA ILE A 117 -19.32 -9.78 -26.34
C ILE A 117 -20.12 -8.58 -26.85
N ALA A 118 -21.42 -8.82 -27.07
CA ALA A 118 -22.38 -7.79 -27.47
C ALA A 118 -22.53 -6.71 -26.39
N PHE A 119 -22.72 -5.46 -26.81
CA PHE A 119 -22.83 -4.32 -25.89
C PHE A 119 -24.03 -4.47 -24.93
N GLU A 120 -25.12 -5.04 -25.41
CA GLU A 120 -26.32 -5.33 -24.61
C GLU A 120 -26.01 -6.28 -23.46
N LYS A 121 -25.13 -7.26 -23.68
CA LYS A 121 -24.70 -8.19 -22.64
C LYS A 121 -23.86 -7.50 -21.58
N ILE A 122 -22.97 -6.60 -21.99
CA ILE A 122 -22.17 -5.78 -21.08
C ILE A 122 -23.08 -4.91 -20.20
N LEU A 123 -24.11 -4.30 -20.80
CA LEU A 123 -25.08 -3.49 -20.07
C LEU A 123 -25.84 -4.32 -19.02
N GLU A 124 -26.28 -5.52 -19.39
CA GLU A 124 -26.93 -6.47 -18.48
C GLU A 124 -26.01 -6.86 -17.32
N ASP A 125 -24.76 -7.24 -17.61
CA ASP A 125 -23.79 -7.64 -16.60
C ASP A 125 -23.47 -6.48 -15.64
N CYS A 126 -23.36 -5.25 -16.14
CA CYS A 126 -23.21 -4.05 -15.30
C CYS A 126 -24.43 -3.82 -14.39
N GLN A 127 -25.66 -4.06 -14.87
CA GLN A 127 -26.87 -3.93 -14.04
C GLN A 127 -26.94 -5.02 -12.97
N LEU A 128 -26.56 -6.26 -13.29
CA LEU A 128 -26.48 -7.35 -12.32
C LEU A 128 -25.41 -7.08 -11.25
N ALA A 129 -24.25 -6.58 -11.67
CA ALA A 129 -23.17 -6.20 -10.77
C ALA A 129 -23.58 -5.04 -9.84
N LEU A 130 -24.30 -4.04 -10.38
CA LEU A 130 -24.86 -2.94 -9.59
C LEU A 130 -25.81 -3.44 -8.49
N LYS A 131 -26.73 -4.34 -8.85
CA LYS A 131 -27.66 -4.95 -7.89
C LYS A 131 -26.92 -5.72 -6.80
N HIS A 132 -25.89 -6.48 -7.16
CA HIS A 132 -25.07 -7.20 -6.20
C HIS A 132 -24.40 -6.26 -5.18
N VAL A 133 -23.87 -5.12 -5.62
CA VAL A 133 -23.25 -4.13 -4.73
C VAL A 133 -24.30 -3.41 -3.87
N GLN A 134 -25.49 -3.12 -4.40
CA GLN A 134 -26.60 -2.58 -3.62
C GLN A 134 -27.02 -3.53 -2.49
N ASP A 135 -27.07 -4.84 -2.75
CA ASP A 135 -27.36 -5.86 -1.74
C ASP A 135 -26.26 -5.94 -0.67
N ILE A 136 -24.98 -5.80 -1.05
CA ILE A 136 -23.86 -5.75 -0.10
C ILE A 136 -23.95 -4.48 0.77
N ARG A 137 -24.17 -3.32 0.16
CA ARG A 137 -24.35 -2.03 0.86
C ARG A 137 -25.45 -2.14 1.92
N ALA A 138 -26.58 -2.77 1.59
CA ALA A 138 -27.71 -2.91 2.51
C ALA A 138 -27.39 -3.77 3.76
N ARG A 139 -26.41 -4.69 3.66
CA ARG A 139 -25.97 -5.54 4.76
C ARG A 139 -24.77 -4.99 5.53
N GLU A 140 -24.06 -4.01 4.96
CA GLU A 140 -22.88 -3.42 5.57
C GLU A 140 -23.25 -2.51 6.75
N THR A 141 -22.46 -2.57 7.80
CA THR A 141 -22.68 -1.82 9.06
C THR A 141 -21.70 -0.66 9.23
N ASP A 142 -20.54 -0.76 8.59
CA ASP A 142 -19.50 0.26 8.64
C ASP A 142 -19.84 1.47 7.75
N LYS A 143 -19.84 2.68 8.34
CA LYS A 143 -20.24 3.93 7.66
C LYS A 143 -19.27 4.34 6.55
N ASP A 144 -17.98 4.07 6.73
CA ASP A 144 -16.96 4.45 5.74
C ASP A 144 -17.11 3.56 4.51
N LYS A 145 -17.35 2.26 4.71
CA LYS A 145 -17.64 1.31 3.62
C LYS A 145 -18.97 1.58 2.93
N GLN A 146 -20.02 1.95 3.67
CA GLN A 146 -21.27 2.41 3.07
C GLN A 146 -21.03 3.61 2.15
N THR A 147 -20.30 4.62 2.62
CA THR A 147 -19.97 5.80 1.82
C THR A 147 -19.17 5.44 0.56
N MET A 148 -18.28 4.45 0.63
CA MET A 148 -17.55 3.93 -0.53
C MET A 148 -18.49 3.29 -1.56
N TYR A 149 -19.35 2.37 -1.13
CA TYR A 149 -20.32 1.72 -2.02
C TYR A 149 -21.29 2.72 -2.63
N ASP A 150 -21.71 3.73 -1.88
CA ASP A 150 -22.61 4.79 -2.37
C ASP A 150 -22.00 5.56 -3.53
N LYS A 151 -20.71 5.90 -3.41
CA LYS A 151 -19.97 6.56 -4.51
C LYS A 151 -19.88 5.67 -5.74
N GLN A 152 -19.60 4.38 -5.57
CA GLN A 152 -19.53 3.43 -6.69
C GLN A 152 -20.88 3.26 -7.37
N ILE A 153 -21.96 3.08 -6.59
CA ILE A 153 -23.34 2.95 -7.09
C ILE A 153 -23.75 4.20 -7.86
N SER A 154 -23.56 5.40 -7.29
CA SER A 154 -23.91 6.66 -7.95
C SER A 154 -23.12 6.89 -9.23
N ALA A 155 -21.84 6.52 -9.28
CA ALA A 155 -21.03 6.63 -10.50
C ALA A 155 -21.60 5.76 -11.63
N VAL A 156 -21.95 4.51 -11.34
CA VAL A 156 -22.52 3.58 -12.32
C VAL A 156 -23.92 3.98 -12.76
N GLU A 157 -24.81 4.37 -11.83
CA GLU A 157 -26.17 4.83 -12.15
C GLU A 157 -26.15 6.04 -13.09
N ASN A 158 -25.27 7.01 -12.81
CA ASN A 158 -25.09 8.18 -13.67
C ASN A 158 -24.56 7.79 -15.05
N SER A 159 -23.66 6.80 -15.12
CA SER A 159 -23.14 6.32 -16.41
C SER A 159 -24.22 5.63 -17.24
N LEU A 160 -25.02 4.74 -16.62
CA LEU A 160 -26.11 4.01 -17.26
C LEU A 160 -27.22 4.94 -17.78
N GLN A 161 -27.54 6.02 -17.05
CA GLN A 161 -28.53 7.01 -17.51
C GLN A 161 -28.03 7.81 -18.73
N ASN A 162 -26.74 8.18 -18.73
CA ASN A 162 -26.16 9.04 -19.75
C ASN A 162 -25.66 8.27 -20.98
N ILE A 163 -25.59 6.93 -20.94
CA ILE A 163 -24.97 6.13 -22.00
C ILE A 163 -25.65 6.28 -23.37
N ASN A 164 -26.96 6.58 -23.38
CA ASN A 164 -27.74 6.79 -24.59
C ASN A 164 -27.48 8.14 -25.27
N THR A 165 -26.87 9.10 -24.56
CA THR A 165 -26.55 10.43 -25.11
C THR A 165 -25.28 10.44 -25.95
N LEU A 166 -24.44 9.40 -25.82
CA LEU A 166 -23.23 9.22 -26.60
C LEU A 166 -23.57 8.65 -27.99
N SER A 167 -22.86 9.10 -29.01
CA SER A 167 -23.11 8.71 -30.41
C SER A 167 -22.45 7.39 -30.80
N ASP A 168 -21.22 7.16 -30.35
CA ASP A 168 -20.39 6.04 -30.78
C ASP A 168 -20.35 4.88 -29.78
N VAL A 169 -20.44 3.64 -30.27
CA VAL A 169 -20.50 2.40 -29.47
C VAL A 169 -19.16 2.13 -28.77
N GLU A 170 -18.04 2.42 -29.42
CA GLU A 170 -16.71 2.22 -28.83
C GLU A 170 -16.51 3.19 -27.64
N THR A 171 -16.94 4.44 -27.81
CA THR A 171 -16.93 5.46 -26.75
C THR A 171 -17.85 5.08 -25.59
N LYS A 172 -19.05 4.54 -25.86
CA LYS A 172 -19.94 3.99 -24.83
C LYS A 172 -19.28 2.87 -24.05
N ARG A 173 -18.66 1.91 -24.75
CA ARG A 173 -17.97 0.75 -24.15
C ARG A 173 -16.84 1.20 -23.22
N LYS A 174 -15.97 2.12 -23.67
CA LYS A 174 -14.87 2.66 -22.87
C LYS A 174 -15.34 3.39 -21.62
N LYS A 175 -16.36 4.25 -21.75
CA LYS A 175 -16.92 4.98 -20.60
C LYS A 175 -17.56 4.02 -19.59
N LEU A 176 -18.37 3.08 -20.07
CA LEU A 176 -19.04 2.10 -19.22
C LEU A 176 -18.03 1.26 -18.45
N PHE A 177 -16.97 0.77 -19.11
CA PHE A 177 -15.94 0.01 -18.41
C PHE A 177 -15.17 0.84 -17.39
N THR A 178 -14.91 2.12 -17.66
CA THR A 178 -14.21 2.98 -16.71
C THR A 178 -15.06 3.20 -15.45
N ASP A 179 -16.35 3.50 -15.62
CA ASP A 179 -17.25 3.81 -14.51
C ASP A 179 -17.70 2.55 -13.75
N CYS A 180 -17.84 1.40 -14.44
CA CYS A 180 -18.26 0.12 -13.86
C CYS A 180 -17.09 -0.79 -13.44
N HIS A 181 -15.83 -0.40 -13.67
CA HIS A 181 -14.65 -1.27 -13.54
C HIS A 181 -14.66 -2.05 -12.22
N ASP A 182 -14.78 -1.36 -11.09
CA ASP A 182 -14.65 -1.99 -9.77
C ASP A 182 -15.80 -2.96 -9.46
N ILE A 183 -17.03 -2.54 -9.79
CA ILE A 183 -18.24 -3.33 -9.53
C ILE A 183 -18.25 -4.56 -10.44
N LEU A 184 -17.94 -4.38 -11.72
CA LEU A 184 -17.88 -5.45 -12.70
C LEU A 184 -16.75 -6.43 -12.40
N SER A 185 -15.57 -5.95 -12.00
CA SER A 185 -14.43 -6.79 -11.64
C SER A 185 -14.78 -7.74 -10.49
N SER A 186 -15.41 -7.21 -9.43
CA SER A 186 -15.86 -8.00 -8.29
C SER A 186 -16.96 -9.00 -8.68
N TYR A 187 -17.92 -8.59 -9.52
CA TYR A 187 -18.97 -9.46 -10.01
C TYR A 187 -18.43 -10.61 -10.88
N LEU A 188 -17.47 -10.32 -11.76
CA LEU A 188 -16.82 -11.33 -12.60
C LEU A 188 -16.05 -12.34 -11.75
N ASP A 189 -15.35 -11.88 -10.70
CA ASP A 189 -14.65 -12.75 -9.76
C ASP A 189 -15.60 -13.75 -9.09
N VAL A 190 -16.76 -13.27 -8.60
CA VAL A 190 -17.74 -14.12 -7.91
C VAL A 190 -18.33 -15.18 -8.84
N ASN A 191 -18.63 -14.84 -10.10
CA ASN A 191 -19.34 -15.73 -11.01
C ASN A 191 -18.43 -16.57 -11.92
N TYR A 192 -17.21 -16.10 -12.20
CA TYR A 192 -16.31 -16.70 -13.17
C TYR A 192 -14.94 -17.06 -12.60
N SER A 193 -14.70 -16.98 -11.28
CA SER A 193 -13.44 -17.43 -10.67
C SER A 193 -13.08 -18.89 -10.97
N HIS A 194 -14.07 -19.75 -11.23
CA HIS A 194 -13.83 -21.15 -11.63
C HIS A 194 -13.29 -21.31 -13.06
N SER A 195 -13.44 -20.28 -13.91
CA SER A 195 -12.96 -20.30 -15.29
C SER A 195 -11.45 -20.04 -15.41
N THR A 196 -10.85 -19.41 -14.39
CA THR A 196 -9.40 -19.21 -14.32
C THR A 196 -8.74 -20.44 -13.71
N ASN A 197 -7.76 -21.02 -14.41
CA ASN A 197 -6.98 -22.13 -13.88
C ASN A 197 -6.16 -21.64 -12.67
N PRO A 198 -6.37 -22.17 -11.45
CA PRO A 198 -5.62 -21.76 -10.26
C PRO A 198 -4.11 -21.99 -10.37
N LEU A 199 -3.67 -22.80 -11.33
CA LEU A 199 -2.27 -23.12 -11.58
C LEU A 199 -1.54 -22.11 -12.47
N ASP A 200 -2.23 -21.08 -12.97
CA ASP A 200 -1.59 -20.03 -13.76
C ASP A 200 -0.85 -19.05 -12.84
N ASN A 201 0.26 -19.53 -12.27
CA ASN A 201 1.14 -18.79 -11.37
C ASN A 201 1.63 -17.49 -12.00
N GLU A 202 1.71 -17.41 -13.33
CA GLU A 202 2.17 -16.21 -14.03
C GLU A 202 1.27 -15.00 -13.76
N VAL A 203 -0.05 -15.20 -13.67
CA VAL A 203 -1.00 -14.11 -13.42
C VAL A 203 -0.79 -13.48 -12.04
N PHE A 204 -0.60 -14.32 -11.03
CA PHE A 204 -0.38 -13.87 -9.65
C PHE A 204 1.00 -13.23 -9.48
N LEU A 205 2.03 -13.85 -10.06
CA LEU A 205 3.39 -13.33 -10.03
C LEU A 205 3.50 -12.01 -10.79
N ALA A 206 2.85 -11.87 -11.95
CA ALA A 206 2.89 -10.63 -12.71
C ALA A 206 2.35 -9.43 -11.90
N LEU A 207 1.25 -9.63 -11.15
CA LEU A 207 0.71 -8.58 -10.27
C LEU A 207 1.70 -8.22 -9.16
N ALA A 208 2.21 -9.21 -8.45
CA ALA A 208 3.16 -9.01 -7.36
C ALA A 208 4.43 -8.30 -7.84
N ARG A 209 4.99 -8.72 -8.98
CA ARG A 209 6.19 -8.09 -9.57
C ARG A 209 5.95 -6.66 -10.03
N HIS A 210 4.77 -6.37 -10.58
CA HIS A 210 4.41 -5.02 -10.98
C HIS A 210 4.42 -4.07 -9.78
N TYR A 211 3.74 -4.44 -8.69
CA TYR A 211 3.66 -3.59 -7.50
C TYR A 211 4.94 -3.59 -6.65
N GLU A 212 5.71 -4.66 -6.67
CA GLU A 212 7.07 -4.67 -6.11
C GLU A 212 7.96 -3.65 -6.83
N SER A 213 7.93 -3.62 -8.16
CA SER A 213 8.69 -2.65 -8.95
C SER A 213 8.22 -1.21 -8.71
N GLU A 214 6.91 -0.99 -8.60
CA GLU A 214 6.34 0.32 -8.28
C GLU A 214 6.79 0.79 -6.90
N TYR A 215 6.71 -0.10 -5.89
CA TYR A 215 7.20 0.16 -4.54
C TYR A 215 8.67 0.59 -4.54
N HIS A 216 9.55 -0.14 -5.22
CA HIS A 216 10.97 0.21 -5.29
C HIS A 216 11.22 1.56 -5.97
N ASN A 217 10.46 1.86 -7.03
CA ASN A 217 10.52 3.17 -7.67
C ASN A 217 10.13 4.28 -6.68
N ASP A 218 9.02 4.12 -5.95
CA ASP A 218 8.60 5.09 -4.95
C ASP A 218 9.61 5.27 -3.83
N MET A 219 10.19 4.17 -3.31
CA MET A 219 11.23 4.25 -2.27
C MET A 219 12.46 5.02 -2.79
N SER A 220 12.87 4.76 -4.04
CA SER A 220 13.99 5.48 -4.67
C SER A 220 13.71 6.98 -4.81
N ARG A 221 12.49 7.36 -5.18
CA ARG A 221 12.06 8.76 -5.32
C ARG A 221 12.00 9.48 -3.98
N LEU A 222 11.80 8.74 -2.89
CA LEU A 222 11.84 9.25 -1.52
C LEU A 222 13.26 9.24 -0.92
N ASN A 223 14.29 8.85 -1.69
CA ASN A 223 15.68 8.73 -1.25
C ASN A 223 15.87 7.77 -0.06
N ILE A 224 15.01 6.74 0.00
CA ILE A 224 15.11 5.66 0.99
C ILE A 224 16.15 4.65 0.51
N LEU A 225 17.08 4.28 1.38
CA LEU A 225 18.07 3.25 1.08
C LEU A 225 17.40 1.88 0.91
N PRO A 226 17.82 1.08 -0.08
CA PRO A 226 17.34 -0.30 -0.19
C PRO A 226 17.83 -1.13 1.01
N PRO A 227 17.10 -2.19 1.38
CA PRO A 227 17.61 -3.15 2.36
C PRO A 227 18.85 -3.87 1.81
N HIS A 228 19.71 -4.34 2.71
CA HIS A 228 20.87 -5.18 2.34
C HIS A 228 20.42 -6.56 1.89
N VAL A 229 19.33 -7.07 2.49
CA VAL A 229 18.71 -8.35 2.15
C VAL A 229 17.22 -8.14 1.94
N LEU A 230 16.73 -8.52 0.77
CA LEU A 230 15.31 -8.54 0.45
C LEU A 230 14.86 -9.99 0.32
N THR A 231 13.85 -10.40 1.09
CA THR A 231 13.32 -11.77 1.05
C THR A 231 11.90 -11.79 0.54
N ARG A 232 11.52 -12.80 -0.25
CA ARG A 232 10.13 -12.96 -0.72
C ARG A 232 9.51 -14.20 -0.13
N VAL A 233 8.22 -14.17 0.17
CA VAL A 233 7.55 -15.32 0.80
C VAL A 233 7.68 -16.56 -0.08
N ILE A 234 7.52 -16.40 -1.40
CA ILE A 234 7.59 -17.54 -2.34
C ILE A 234 8.97 -18.23 -2.35
N GLU A 235 10.05 -17.51 -2.06
CA GLU A 235 11.42 -18.03 -2.07
C GLU A 235 11.72 -18.90 -0.84
N TYR A 236 10.97 -18.71 0.25
CA TYR A 236 11.19 -19.34 1.55
C TYR A 236 10.08 -20.30 1.96
N VAL A 237 9.23 -20.74 1.02
CA VAL A 237 8.16 -21.72 1.28
C VAL A 237 8.69 -23.00 1.92
N PRO A 238 9.82 -23.60 1.48
CA PRO A 238 10.36 -24.80 2.12
C PRO A 238 10.73 -24.60 3.59
N GLU A 239 11.33 -23.47 3.93
CA GLU A 239 11.71 -23.09 5.29
C GLU A 239 10.47 -22.84 6.15
N ILE A 240 9.45 -22.18 5.60
CA ILE A 240 8.16 -21.97 6.27
C ILE A 240 7.52 -23.32 6.60
N ILE A 241 7.49 -24.26 5.64
CA ILE A 241 6.94 -25.60 5.87
C ILE A 241 7.75 -26.35 6.94
N THR A 242 9.08 -26.22 6.94
CA THR A 242 9.95 -26.88 7.91
C THR A 242 9.77 -26.32 9.33
N PHE A 243 9.40 -25.05 9.46
CA PHE A 243 9.18 -24.39 10.74
C PHE A 243 7.84 -24.78 11.40
N LEU A 244 6.84 -25.17 10.61
CA LEU A 244 5.50 -25.58 11.07
C LEU A 244 5.49 -27.02 11.61
#